data_AF-A0A4Z0BE60-F1
#
_entry.id   AF-A0A4Z0BE60-F1
#
_cell.length_a   1.000
_cell.length_b   1.000
_cell.length_c   1.000
_cell.angle_alpha   90.00
_cell.angle_beta   90.00
_cell.angle_gamma   90.00
#
_symmetry.space_group_name_H-M   'P 1'
#
loop_
_entity.id
_entity.type
_entity.pdbx_description
1 polymer ?
#
loop_
_entity_poly.entity_id
_entity_poly.type
_entity_poly.pdbx_seq_one_letter_code
_entity_poly.pdbx_strand_id
1 'polypeptide(L)'
;MSRAAVALALAALASQAMAQDGRWVNATTGKPLQPGIYGRLEMRGDADPPPVVHAQPVTVRRPDGATGEPLYLYVSPGQLRRWPQFCDKWKACERPVYFVRVDGSPSRLGEWKKTQRPQAGLPPVLMALDRIAAN
;
A
#
# COMPACT_ATOMS: atom_id res chain seq x y z
N MET A 1 -16.26 50.76 -17.49
CA MET A 1 -15.39 49.73 -16.89
C MET A 1 -16.29 48.62 -16.35
N SER A 2 -16.44 47.55 -17.13
CA SER A 2 -17.53 46.57 -17.00
C SER A 2 -17.29 45.60 -15.82
N ARG A 3 -18.22 45.60 -14.86
CA ARG A 3 -18.26 44.73 -13.67
C ARG A 3 -18.37 43.21 -13.97
N ALA A 4 -18.40 42.82 -15.24
CA ALA A 4 -18.61 41.44 -15.66
C ALA A 4 -17.35 40.55 -15.59
N ALA A 5 -16.16 41.13 -15.36
CA ALA A 5 -14.91 40.37 -15.41
C ALA A 5 -14.60 39.56 -14.14
N VAL A 6 -15.33 39.74 -13.04
CA VAL A 6 -14.95 39.18 -11.73
C VAL A 6 -15.65 37.84 -11.41
N ALA A 7 -16.68 37.45 -12.19
CA ALA A 7 -17.48 36.27 -11.86
C ALA A 7 -16.95 34.92 -12.40
N LEU A 8 -15.88 34.92 -13.21
CA LEU A 8 -15.41 33.71 -13.91
C LEU A 8 -14.18 33.02 -13.31
N ALA A 9 -13.78 33.33 -12.07
CA ALA A 9 -12.53 32.81 -11.49
C ALA A 9 -12.69 31.64 -10.49
N LEU A 10 -13.91 31.14 -10.23
CA LEU A 10 -14.18 30.28 -9.06
C LEU A 10 -14.40 28.78 -9.34
N ALA A 11 -14.16 28.25 -10.54
CA ALA A 11 -14.58 26.88 -10.91
C ALA A 11 -13.48 25.84 -11.10
N ALA A 12 -12.25 26.03 -10.58
CA ALA A 12 -11.14 25.11 -10.82
C ALA A 12 -10.54 24.51 -9.52
N LEU A 13 -11.37 23.91 -8.66
CA LEU A 13 -10.90 22.92 -7.68
C LEU A 13 -11.20 21.52 -8.22
N ALA A 14 -10.51 21.14 -9.29
CA ALA A 14 -10.53 19.77 -9.77
C ALA A 14 -9.76 18.89 -8.79
N SER A 15 -10.48 18.01 -8.10
CA SER A 15 -9.98 16.97 -7.22
C SER A 15 -8.89 16.15 -7.92
N GLN A 16 -7.63 16.30 -7.50
CA GLN A 16 -6.55 15.42 -7.92
C GLN A 16 -6.73 14.09 -7.18
N ALA A 17 -7.56 13.20 -7.72
CA ALA A 17 -7.52 11.81 -7.33
C ALA A 17 -6.19 11.24 -7.85
N MET A 18 -5.22 11.11 -6.95
CA MET A 18 -3.96 10.42 -7.26
C MET A 18 -4.31 8.97 -7.60
N ALA A 19 -4.43 8.68 -8.90
CA ALA A 19 -4.51 7.32 -9.37
C ALA A 19 -3.21 6.63 -8.94
N GLN A 20 -3.33 5.54 -8.17
CA GLN A 20 -2.19 4.66 -7.93
C GLN A 20 -1.78 4.13 -9.29
N ASP A 21 -0.70 4.69 -9.85
CA ASP A 21 -0.10 4.25 -11.10
C ASP A 21 -0.06 2.72 -11.09
N GLY A 22 -0.62 2.09 -12.13
CA GLY A 22 -0.88 0.65 -12.23
C GLY A 22 0.36 -0.24 -12.30
N ARG A 23 1.40 0.09 -11.52
CA ARG A 23 2.60 -0.67 -11.21
C ARG A 23 2.29 -1.95 -10.44
N TRP A 24 1.23 -1.93 -9.64
CA TRP A 24 0.70 -3.10 -8.95
C TRP A 24 -0.77 -3.26 -9.27
N VAL A 25 -1.17 -4.46 -9.65
CA VAL A 25 -2.57 -4.78 -9.97
C VAL A 25 -3.05 -5.93 -9.10
N ASN A 26 -4.34 -5.94 -8.81
CA ASN A 26 -4.96 -7.08 -8.19
C ASN A 26 -5.10 -8.19 -9.25
N ALA A 27 -4.43 -9.33 -9.02
CA ALA A 27 -4.33 -10.46 -9.94
C ALA A 27 -5.71 -10.99 -10.40
N THR A 28 -6.73 -10.89 -9.57
CA THR A 28 -8.08 -11.36 -9.89
C THR A 28 -8.84 -10.39 -10.79
N THR A 29 -8.60 -9.09 -10.63
CA THR A 29 -9.36 -8.06 -11.35
C THR A 29 -8.60 -7.42 -12.52
N GLY A 30 -7.28 -7.56 -12.55
CA GLY A 30 -6.39 -6.87 -13.48
C GLY A 30 -6.34 -5.34 -13.32
N LYS A 31 -7.00 -4.80 -12.28
CA LYS A 31 -7.13 -3.36 -12.04
C LYS A 31 -6.14 -2.88 -10.98
N PRO A 32 -5.85 -1.55 -10.93
CA PRO A 32 -5.12 -0.96 -9.82
C PRO A 32 -5.75 -1.31 -8.47
N LEU A 33 -4.93 -1.29 -7.41
CA LEU A 33 -5.40 -1.62 -6.07
C LEU A 33 -6.46 -0.64 -5.58
N GLN A 34 -7.55 -1.19 -5.04
CA GLN A 34 -8.67 -0.41 -4.51
C GLN A 34 -9.02 -0.86 -3.09
N PRO A 35 -9.35 0.08 -2.19
CA PRO A 35 -9.85 -0.23 -0.86
C PRO A 35 -11.00 -1.23 -0.88
N GLY A 36 -10.89 -2.28 -0.07
CA GLY A 36 -11.93 -3.31 0.06
C GLY A 36 -11.92 -4.40 -1.02
N ILE A 37 -11.11 -4.25 -2.07
CA ILE A 37 -10.94 -5.26 -3.12
C ILE A 37 -9.68 -6.08 -2.84
N TYR A 38 -9.85 -7.14 -2.06
CA TYR A 38 -8.75 -8.02 -1.62
C TYR A 38 -8.25 -8.94 -2.73
N GLY A 39 -6.97 -9.30 -2.68
CA GLY A 39 -6.36 -10.14 -3.71
C GLY A 39 -4.87 -10.35 -3.54
N ARG A 40 -4.35 -11.25 -4.37
CA ARG A 40 -2.92 -11.30 -4.66
C ARG A 40 -2.55 -10.15 -5.57
N LEU A 41 -1.34 -9.64 -5.40
CA LEU A 41 -0.80 -8.60 -6.25
C LEU A 41 0.11 -9.21 -7.31
N GLU A 42 0.04 -8.61 -8.49
CA GLU A 42 1.02 -8.80 -9.54
C GLU A 42 1.81 -7.50 -9.71
N MET A 43 3.12 -7.65 -9.74
CA MET A 43 4.07 -6.57 -10.02
C MET A 43 4.18 -6.42 -11.54
N ARG A 44 4.00 -5.22 -12.07
CA ARG A 44 4.12 -4.94 -13.50
C ARG A 44 5.51 -4.36 -13.82
N GLY A 45 6.28 -5.05 -14.65
CA GLY A 45 7.63 -4.62 -15.04
C GLY A 45 8.54 -4.47 -13.82
N ASP A 46 9.41 -3.47 -13.86
CA ASP A 46 10.37 -3.17 -12.78
C ASP A 46 9.76 -2.29 -11.68
N ALA A 47 8.52 -2.62 -11.27
CA ALA A 47 7.84 -1.87 -10.23
C ALA A 47 8.56 -1.97 -8.87
N ASP A 48 8.74 -0.82 -8.21
CA ASP A 48 9.19 -0.79 -6.82
C ASP A 48 8.27 -1.63 -5.92
N PRO A 49 8.79 -2.26 -4.84
CA PRO A 49 7.99 -2.98 -3.87
C PRO A 49 6.85 -2.12 -3.32
N PRO A 50 5.62 -2.66 -3.25
CA PRO A 50 4.49 -1.91 -2.72
C PRO A 50 4.69 -1.61 -1.23
N PRO A 51 4.03 -0.57 -0.70
CA PRO A 51 4.08 -0.28 0.73
C PRO A 51 3.50 -1.44 1.53
N VAL A 52 4.30 -2.03 2.42
CA VAL A 52 3.90 -3.17 3.25
C VAL A 52 3.49 -2.75 4.66
N VAL A 53 2.68 -3.60 5.32
CA VAL A 53 2.27 -3.46 6.71
C VAL A 53 3.41 -3.85 7.67
N HIS A 54 4.16 -4.90 7.33
CA HIS A 54 5.32 -5.38 8.09
C HIS A 54 6.55 -5.45 7.18
N ALA A 55 7.70 -5.02 7.68
CA ALA A 55 8.95 -5.04 6.92
C ALA A 55 9.52 -6.46 6.73
N GLN A 56 9.16 -7.40 7.60
CA GLN A 56 9.49 -8.82 7.43
C GLN A 56 8.24 -9.58 6.98
N PRO A 57 8.38 -10.59 6.12
CA PRO A 57 7.25 -11.36 5.65
C PRO A 57 6.77 -12.34 6.72
N VAL A 58 5.47 -12.56 6.76
CA VAL A 58 4.83 -13.49 7.70
C VAL A 58 4.73 -14.87 7.07
N THR A 59 5.14 -15.91 7.79
CA THR A 59 5.02 -17.33 7.38
C THR A 59 4.33 -18.09 8.51
N VAL A 60 3.36 -18.95 8.19
CA VAL A 60 2.59 -19.69 9.21
C VAL A 60 3.26 -21.01 9.55
N ARG A 61 3.57 -21.81 8.53
CA ARG A 61 4.31 -23.05 8.66
C ARG A 61 5.60 -22.90 7.87
N ARG A 62 6.72 -23.17 8.51
CA ARG A 62 8.02 -23.18 7.84
C ARG A 62 8.39 -24.66 7.66
N PRO A 63 8.04 -25.32 6.54
CA PRO A 63 8.69 -26.59 6.23
C PRO A 63 10.19 -26.34 6.15
N ASP A 64 11.00 -27.34 6.51
CA ASP A 64 12.45 -27.23 6.56
C ASP A 64 12.97 -26.66 5.24
N GLY A 65 13.45 -25.41 5.28
CA GLY A 65 13.91 -24.69 4.09
C GLY A 65 12.84 -23.95 3.29
N ALA A 66 11.85 -23.30 3.92
CA ALA A 66 10.92 -22.39 3.22
C ALA A 66 11.66 -21.36 2.34
N THR A 67 11.76 -21.67 1.05
CA THR A 67 12.55 -21.00 0.01
C THR A 67 11.68 -20.54 -1.15
N GLY A 68 10.36 -20.44 -0.91
CA GLY A 68 9.42 -19.91 -1.89
C GLY A 68 9.53 -18.39 -2.01
N GLU A 69 9.38 -17.89 -3.23
CA GLU A 69 9.28 -16.45 -3.48
C GLU A 69 8.13 -15.84 -2.64
N PRO A 70 8.32 -14.65 -2.04
CA PRO A 70 7.29 -14.05 -1.22
C PRO A 70 6.04 -13.69 -2.03
N LEU A 71 4.89 -13.85 -1.39
CA LEU A 71 3.61 -13.39 -1.93
C LEU A 71 3.31 -11.99 -1.41
N TYR A 72 2.88 -11.11 -2.31
CA TYR A 72 2.30 -9.82 -1.95
C TYR A 72 0.77 -9.95 -1.94
N LEU A 73 0.16 -9.77 -0.76
CA LEU A 73 -1.28 -9.93 -0.57
C LEU A 73 -1.89 -8.67 0.04
N TYR A 74 -2.98 -8.20 -0.55
CA TYR A 74 -3.87 -7.24 0.09
C TYR A 74 -5.09 -7.96 0.63
N VAL A 75 -5.25 -7.98 1.96
CA VAL A 75 -6.29 -8.75 2.66
C VAL A 75 -7.07 -7.87 3.63
N SER A 76 -8.25 -8.32 4.03
CA SER A 76 -9.02 -7.64 5.06
C SER A 76 -8.26 -7.60 6.40
N PRO A 77 -8.48 -6.56 7.25
CA PRO A 77 -7.84 -6.49 8.56
C PRO A 77 -8.13 -7.71 9.46
N GLY A 78 -9.31 -8.32 9.31
CA GLY A 78 -9.68 -9.53 10.05
C GLY A 78 -8.86 -10.76 9.64
N GLN A 79 -8.55 -10.88 8.35
CA GLN A 79 -7.67 -11.95 7.84
C GLN A 79 -6.23 -11.73 8.29
N LEU A 80 -5.72 -10.49 8.21
CA LEU A 80 -4.38 -10.14 8.67
C LEU A 80 -4.16 -10.54 10.14
N ARG A 81 -5.08 -10.13 11.04
CA ARG A 81 -4.97 -10.42 12.48
C ARG A 81 -5.05 -11.91 12.82
N ARG A 82 -5.72 -12.70 11.99
CA ARG A 82 -5.91 -14.14 12.19
C ARG A 82 -5.30 -14.93 11.04
N TRP A 83 -4.15 -14.46 10.56
CA TRP A 83 -3.55 -15.00 9.34
C TRP A 83 -3.39 -16.53 9.34
N PRO A 84 -2.99 -17.20 10.43
CA PRO A 84 -2.92 -18.66 10.47
C PRO A 84 -4.23 -19.37 10.11
N GLN A 85 -5.40 -18.75 10.33
CA GLN A 85 -6.71 -19.33 10.00
C GLN A 85 -7.12 -19.13 8.54
N PHE A 86 -6.46 -18.20 7.83
CA PHE A 86 -6.82 -17.79 6.47
C PHE A 86 -5.74 -18.07 5.44
N CYS A 87 -4.56 -18.55 5.84
CA CYS A 87 -3.44 -18.76 4.93
C CYS A 87 -3.75 -19.77 3.81
N ASP A 88 -4.59 -20.77 4.09
CA ASP A 88 -4.99 -21.80 3.11
C ASP A 88 -5.79 -21.20 1.95
N LYS A 89 -6.66 -20.23 2.23
CA LYS A 89 -7.45 -19.52 1.22
C LYS A 89 -6.57 -18.93 0.12
N TRP A 90 -5.35 -18.53 0.48
CA TRP A 90 -4.40 -17.87 -0.41
C TRP A 90 -3.29 -18.80 -0.90
N LYS A 91 -3.31 -20.08 -0.51
CA LYS A 91 -2.25 -21.07 -0.75
C LYS A 91 -0.89 -20.56 -0.25
N ALA A 92 -0.89 -20.04 0.97
CA ALA A 92 0.23 -19.25 1.48
C ALA A 92 0.70 -19.67 2.89
N CYS A 93 0.20 -20.78 3.45
CA CYS A 93 0.61 -21.22 4.78
C CYS A 93 2.11 -21.52 4.87
N GLU A 94 2.70 -22.02 3.79
CA GLU A 94 4.10 -22.44 3.70
C GLU A 94 4.97 -21.44 2.91
N ARG A 95 4.45 -20.23 2.66
CA ARG A 95 5.14 -19.18 1.90
C ARG A 95 5.33 -17.92 2.74
N PRO A 96 6.43 -17.18 2.54
CA PRO A 96 6.55 -15.84 3.09
C PRO A 96 5.52 -14.90 2.44
N VAL A 97 4.82 -14.11 3.26
CA VAL A 97 3.81 -13.16 2.80
C VAL A 97 4.12 -11.74 3.26
N TYR A 98 4.19 -10.83 2.31
CA TYR A 98 4.12 -9.40 2.55
C TYR A 98 2.67 -8.93 2.43
N PHE A 99 2.15 -8.33 3.49
CA PHE A 99 0.83 -7.71 3.45
C PHE A 99 0.94 -6.28 2.95
N VAL A 100 0.24 -5.97 1.88
CA VAL A 100 0.30 -4.65 1.24
C VAL A 100 -0.73 -3.71 1.86
N ARG A 101 -0.31 -2.46 2.05
CA ARG A 101 -1.15 -1.35 2.49
C ARG A 101 -1.74 -0.66 1.27
N VAL A 102 -3.05 -0.46 1.29
CA VAL A 102 -3.76 0.38 0.31
C VAL A 102 -4.41 1.52 1.09
N ASP A 103 -4.14 2.76 0.69
CA ASP A 103 -4.67 3.93 1.38
C ASP A 103 -6.20 3.97 1.29
N GLY A 104 -6.87 4.37 2.39
CA GLY A 104 -8.33 4.34 2.47
C GLY A 104 -8.95 2.94 2.70
N SER A 105 -8.12 1.90 2.90
CA SER A 105 -8.61 0.54 3.22
C SER A 105 -9.50 0.49 4.46
N PRO A 106 -10.66 -0.19 4.41
CA PRO A 106 -11.57 -0.27 5.54
C PRO A 106 -10.93 -1.05 6.70
N SER A 107 -10.84 -0.42 7.86
CA SER A 107 -10.41 -1.04 9.12
C SER A 107 -11.49 -0.86 10.19
N ARG A 108 -11.81 -1.94 10.91
CA ARG A 108 -12.77 -1.88 12.04
C ARG A 108 -12.24 -1.04 13.23
N LEU A 109 -10.98 -0.57 13.19
CA LEU A 109 -10.28 0.13 14.30
C LEU A 109 -9.79 1.54 13.92
N GLY A 110 -10.29 2.13 12.82
CA GLY A 110 -9.83 3.43 12.33
C GLY A 110 -8.57 3.32 11.47
N GLU A 111 -8.27 4.40 10.73
CA GLU A 111 -7.27 4.43 9.66
C GLU A 111 -6.00 3.63 9.99
N TRP A 112 -5.49 2.88 9.00
CA TRP A 112 -4.20 2.19 9.07
C TRP A 112 -3.04 3.10 9.54
N LYS A 113 -3.24 4.43 9.50
CA LYS A 113 -2.40 5.46 10.11
C LYS A 113 -2.04 5.24 11.57
N LYS A 114 -2.91 4.67 12.41
CA LYS A 114 -2.56 4.46 13.83
C LYS A 114 -1.53 3.34 14.04
N THR A 115 -1.40 2.44 13.07
CA THR A 115 -0.31 1.46 12.98
C THR A 115 0.92 1.99 12.25
N GLN A 116 0.85 3.19 11.67
CA GLN A 116 1.99 3.91 11.09
C GLN A 116 2.78 4.66 12.17
N ARG A 117 3.43 3.97 13.11
CA ARG A 117 4.74 4.54 13.47
C ARG A 117 5.59 4.37 12.21
N PRO A 118 6.03 5.46 11.56
CA PRO A 118 6.98 5.31 10.46
C PRO A 118 8.14 4.49 11.01
N GLN A 119 8.61 3.48 10.26
CA GLN A 119 10.04 3.18 10.37
C GLN A 119 10.72 4.50 10.07
N ALA A 120 11.53 4.99 11.01
CA ALA A 120 12.07 6.33 10.99
C ALA A 120 12.74 6.59 9.63
N GLY A 121 12.00 7.24 8.73
CA GLY A 121 12.60 8.03 7.68
C GLY A 121 13.40 9.12 8.39
N LEU A 122 14.58 9.43 7.85
CA LEU A 122 15.42 10.48 8.38
C LEU A 122 14.57 11.72 8.69
N PRO A 123 14.74 12.33 9.89
CA PRO A 123 14.01 13.51 10.29
C PRO A 123 13.96 14.54 9.15
N PRO A 124 12.86 15.30 8.99
CA PRO A 124 12.75 16.33 7.95
C PRO A 124 13.93 17.32 7.96
N VAL A 125 14.56 17.50 9.13
CA VAL A 125 15.80 18.27 9.32
C VAL A 125 16.97 17.67 8.53
N LEU A 126 17.16 16.35 8.56
CA LEU A 126 18.23 15.66 7.84
C LEU A 126 18.01 15.70 6.32
N MET A 127 16.77 15.58 5.85
CA MET A 127 16.46 15.79 4.43
C MET A 127 16.72 17.23 3.97
N ALA A 128 16.52 18.22 4.84
CA ALA A 128 16.82 19.62 4.54
C ALA A 128 18.33 19.88 4.51
N LEU A 129 19.10 19.24 5.40
CA LEU A 129 20.56 19.36 5.43
C LEU A 129 21.22 18.75 4.17
N ASP A 130 20.74 17.62 3.67
CA ASP A 130 21.26 17.02 2.42
C ASP A 130 21.02 17.92 1.20
N ARG A 131 19.91 18.68 1.17
CA ARG A 131 19.65 19.67 0.11
C ARG A 131 20.53 20.90 0.20
N ILE A 132 20.96 21.29 1.40
CA ILE A 132 21.89 22.40 1.61
C ILE A 132 23.31 21.97 1.26
N ALA A 133 23.70 20.73 1.58
CA ALA A 133 25.02 20.18 1.26
C ALA A 133 25.21 19.85 -0.24
N ALA A 134 24.13 19.79 -1.02
CA ALA A 134 24.14 19.55 -2.46
C ALA A 134 24.19 20.83 -3.32
N ASN A 135 24.34 22.02 -2.71
CA ASN A 135 24.64 23.30 -3.35
C ASN A 135 25.98 23.84 -2.86
#